data_AF-A0A0S7XXU5-F1
#
_entry.id   AF-A0A0S7XXU5-F1
#
_cell.length_a   1.000
_cell.length_b   1.000
_cell.length_c   1.000
_cell.angle_alpha   90.00
_cell.angle_beta   90.00
_cell.angle_gamma   90.00
#
_symmetry.space_group_name_H-M   'P 1'
#
loop_
_entity.id
_entity.type
_entity.pdbx_description
1 polymer ?
#
loop_
_entity_poly.entity_id
_entity_poly.type
_entity_poly.pdbx_seq_one_letter_code
_entity_poly.pdbx_strand_id
1 'polypeptide(L)'
;MTEVYPSDNELLNIQSDSETGVEYIPTGISPYYLQFRRLLYRLLLTTKRSNDLRVFDEGGLDIGVKAGKFWLGVQLVNYEGSSGNTLADDKENIYIYLDSSGNLVTNEYNSFPDMAITPHIRLGLVSTSGGDIDSITDCRVGHNFVMPYCAGGIKKTIEAHSSDDTLTAAESGSVHSNLGATGTVTLTLPASAPEGTAFTFAVQASQELRIAPGAATIRDDSGQTVGKYKSANTIGGCLTVVADFNSDWVTIAKNGTWTEEA
;
A
#
# COMPACT_ATOMS: atom_id res chain seq x y z
N MET A 1 -8.06 -30.44 12.44
CA MET A 1 -6.59 -30.40 12.30
C MET A 1 -6.03 -30.15 13.68
N THR A 2 -5.30 -31.11 14.26
CA THR A 2 -4.66 -30.96 15.58
C THR A 2 -3.25 -30.43 15.35
N GLU A 3 -2.94 -29.28 15.92
CA GLU A 3 -1.61 -28.69 15.89
C GLU A 3 -0.61 -29.62 16.59
N VAL A 4 0.49 -29.96 15.92
CA VAL A 4 1.53 -30.86 16.45
C VAL A 4 2.45 -30.04 17.36
N TYR A 5 2.60 -30.52 18.59
CA TYR A 5 3.55 -29.94 19.53
C TYR A 5 4.95 -30.53 19.34
N PRO A 6 6.01 -29.76 19.66
CA PRO A 6 7.30 -30.35 20.01
C PRO A 6 7.09 -31.43 21.08
N SER A 7 7.94 -32.46 21.07
CA SER A 7 7.90 -33.49 22.09
C SER A 7 8.11 -32.89 23.49
N ASP A 8 7.61 -33.56 24.52
CA ASP A 8 7.77 -33.08 25.91
C ASP A 8 9.24 -32.91 26.28
N ASN A 9 10.12 -33.76 25.74
CA ASN A 9 11.55 -33.65 25.97
C ASN A 9 12.14 -32.38 25.32
N GLU A 10 11.71 -32.02 24.11
CA GLU A 10 12.15 -30.78 23.46
C GLU A 10 11.66 -29.56 24.23
N LEU A 11 10.38 -29.55 24.65
CA LEU A 11 9.79 -28.43 25.41
C LEU A 11 10.45 -28.21 26.77
N LEU A 12 10.98 -29.27 27.38
CA LEU A 12 11.69 -29.19 28.66
C LEU A 12 13.11 -28.64 28.52
N ASN A 13 13.72 -28.78 27.35
CA ASN A 13 15.07 -28.28 27.08
C ASN A 13 15.08 -26.82 26.60
N ILE A 14 13.95 -26.26 26.19
CA ILE A 14 13.84 -24.83 25.84
C ILE A 14 13.84 -23.99 27.11
N GLN A 15 14.78 -23.06 27.21
CA GLN A 15 14.93 -22.14 28.35
C GLN A 15 14.33 -20.76 28.05
N SER A 16 14.41 -20.30 26.81
CA SER A 16 13.79 -19.07 26.32
C SER A 16 13.38 -19.23 24.86
N ASP A 17 12.41 -18.43 24.44
CA ASP A 17 12.08 -18.30 23.03
C ASP A 17 13.07 -17.34 22.35
N SER A 18 13.78 -17.82 21.33
CA SER A 18 14.89 -17.10 20.70
C SER A 18 14.47 -15.81 19.97
N GLU A 19 13.19 -15.66 19.62
CA GLU A 19 12.70 -14.53 18.82
C GLU A 19 12.04 -13.45 19.69
N THR A 20 11.24 -13.88 20.67
CA THR A 20 10.56 -12.98 21.61
C THR A 20 11.41 -12.66 22.84
N GLY A 21 12.39 -13.51 23.17
CA GLY A 21 13.23 -13.38 24.37
C GLY A 21 12.53 -13.78 25.67
N VAL A 22 11.31 -14.33 25.59
CA VAL A 22 10.54 -14.72 26.78
C VAL A 22 11.11 -16.00 27.38
N GLU A 23 11.39 -15.97 28.68
CA GLU A 23 11.90 -17.11 29.44
C GLU A 23 10.79 -18.11 29.80
N TYR A 24 11.11 -19.40 29.72
CA TYR A 24 10.25 -20.47 30.23
C TYR A 24 10.60 -20.77 31.69
N ILE A 25 9.59 -20.98 32.54
CA ILE A 25 9.81 -21.39 33.93
C ILE A 25 10.66 -22.66 34.02
N PRO A 26 11.73 -22.68 34.85
CA PRO A 26 12.59 -23.85 35.00
C PRO A 26 11.83 -25.10 35.46
N THR A 27 12.32 -26.27 35.03
CA THR A 27 11.75 -27.58 35.39
C THR A 27 11.76 -27.77 36.90
N GLY A 28 10.65 -28.23 37.47
CA GLY A 28 10.54 -28.57 38.90
C GLY A 28 10.16 -27.41 39.84
N ILE A 29 10.05 -26.18 39.36
CA ILE A 29 9.67 -25.02 40.20
C ILE A 29 8.16 -24.98 40.51
N SER A 30 7.32 -25.56 39.64
CA SER A 30 5.87 -25.60 39.81
C SER A 30 5.30 -26.96 39.39
N PRO A 31 4.29 -27.53 40.08
CA PRO A 31 3.70 -28.83 39.72
C PRO A 31 3.20 -28.92 38.27
N TYR A 32 2.89 -27.77 37.65
CA TYR A 32 2.34 -27.67 36.30
C TYR A 32 3.32 -27.08 35.27
N TYR A 33 4.63 -27.19 35.50
CA TYR A 33 5.64 -26.58 34.62
C TYR A 33 5.47 -27.00 33.15
N LEU A 34 5.13 -28.26 32.87
CA LEU A 34 4.96 -28.76 31.50
C LEU A 34 3.72 -28.14 30.83
N GLN A 35 2.58 -28.11 31.54
CA GLN A 35 1.33 -27.54 31.04
C GLN A 35 1.45 -26.03 30.81
N PHE A 36 2.14 -25.33 31.70
CA PHE A 36 2.40 -23.90 31.56
C PHE A 36 3.34 -23.59 30.39
N ARG A 37 4.41 -24.38 30.20
CA ARG A 37 5.29 -24.24 29.03
C ARG A 37 4.52 -24.47 27.73
N ARG A 38 3.62 -25.45 27.68
CA ARG A 38 2.74 -25.68 26.50
C ARG A 38 1.79 -24.50 26.24
N LEU A 39 1.24 -23.88 27.30
CA LEU A 39 0.40 -22.68 27.19
C LEU A 39 1.21 -21.49 26.67
N LEU A 40 2.38 -21.23 27.27
CA LEU A 40 3.25 -20.12 26.90
C LEU A 40 3.73 -20.27 25.46
N TYR A 41 4.15 -21.48 25.06
CA TYR A 41 4.53 -21.77 23.67
C TYR A 41 3.41 -21.44 22.68
N ARG A 42 2.17 -21.82 22.97
CA ARG A 42 1.02 -21.47 22.11
C ARG A 42 0.73 -19.98 22.07
N LEU A 43 0.82 -19.32 23.22
CA LEU A 43 0.60 -17.89 23.32
C LEU A 43 1.64 -17.15 22.46
N LEU A 44 2.92 -17.51 22.60
CA LEU A 44 4.00 -16.95 21.82
C LEU A 44 3.83 -17.24 20.33
N LEU A 45 3.46 -18.46 19.93
CA LEU A 45 3.21 -18.80 18.53
C LEU A 45 2.06 -17.97 17.93
N THR A 46 1.03 -17.68 18.72
CA THR A 46 -0.11 -16.86 18.31
C THR A 46 0.25 -15.37 18.22
N THR A 47 1.05 -14.86 19.15
CA THR A 47 1.47 -13.45 19.18
C THR A 47 2.69 -13.17 18.31
N LYS A 48 3.38 -14.21 17.83
CA LYS A 48 4.60 -14.16 17.03
C LYS A 48 4.47 -13.15 15.88
N ARG A 49 3.47 -13.35 15.02
CA ARG A 49 3.22 -12.47 13.86
C ARG A 49 2.83 -11.05 14.25
N SER A 50 2.22 -10.86 15.41
CA SER A 50 1.86 -9.53 15.90
C SER A 50 3.09 -8.73 16.38
N ASN A 51 4.20 -9.41 16.65
CA ASN A 51 5.47 -8.80 17.07
C ASN A 51 6.47 -8.61 15.92
N ASP A 52 6.23 -9.21 14.75
CA ASP A 52 7.10 -9.03 13.57
C ASP A 52 7.23 -7.53 13.23
N LEU A 53 8.46 -7.12 12.89
CA LEU A 53 8.81 -5.74 12.49
C LEU A 53 8.52 -4.66 13.55
N ARG A 54 8.22 -5.05 14.80
CA ARG A 54 7.95 -4.10 15.88
C ARG A 54 9.20 -3.26 16.19
N VAL A 55 9.01 -1.96 16.27
CA VAL A 55 10.00 -1.03 16.86
C VAL A 55 9.88 -1.08 18.38
N PHE A 56 11.00 -1.19 19.07
CA PHE A 56 11.09 -1.16 20.52
C PHE A 56 12.27 -0.30 20.97
N ASP A 57 12.14 0.25 22.18
CA ASP A 57 13.15 1.06 22.84
C ASP A 57 14.24 0.15 23.44
N GLU A 58 15.51 0.48 23.18
CA GLU A 58 16.69 -0.17 23.76
C GLU A 58 17.33 0.65 24.90
N GLY A 59 16.81 1.85 25.15
CA GLY A 59 17.26 2.82 26.13
C GLY A 59 18.00 4.00 25.50
N GLY A 60 17.77 5.20 26.02
CA GLY A 60 18.37 6.42 25.48
C GLY A 60 17.77 6.75 24.12
N LEU A 61 18.62 7.01 23.12
CA LEU A 61 18.16 7.30 21.75
C LEU A 61 18.20 6.09 20.82
N ASP A 62 18.49 4.90 21.34
CA ASP A 62 18.65 3.70 20.53
C ASP A 62 17.33 2.92 20.41
N ILE A 63 16.99 2.54 19.18
CA ILE A 63 15.87 1.64 18.89
C ILE A 63 16.33 0.30 18.32
N GLY A 64 15.58 -0.72 18.69
CA GLY A 64 15.59 -2.02 18.07
C GLY A 64 14.37 -2.21 17.17
N VAL A 65 14.52 -3.01 16.12
CA VAL A 65 13.44 -3.46 15.26
C VAL A 65 13.49 -4.98 15.17
N LYS A 66 12.38 -5.63 15.53
CA LYS A 66 12.28 -7.09 15.46
C LYS A 66 12.33 -7.59 14.01
N ALA A 67 12.87 -8.79 13.84
CA ALA A 67 12.82 -9.50 12.57
C ALA A 67 11.38 -9.66 12.07
N GLY A 68 11.22 -9.87 10.77
CA GLY A 68 9.91 -10.08 10.17
C GLY A 68 9.98 -10.17 8.65
N LYS A 69 8.83 -10.16 7.99
CA LYS A 69 8.73 -10.26 6.53
C LYS A 69 7.50 -9.56 6.00
N PHE A 70 7.60 -9.05 4.78
CA PHE A 70 6.48 -8.41 4.10
C PHE A 70 6.48 -8.75 2.61
N TRP A 71 5.32 -8.60 1.97
CA TRP A 71 5.17 -8.81 0.53
C TRP A 71 5.25 -7.47 -0.19
N LEU A 72 6.07 -7.43 -1.24
CA LEU A 72 6.08 -6.35 -2.22
C LEU A 72 5.64 -6.93 -3.57
N GLY A 73 4.38 -6.70 -3.94
CA GLY A 73 3.76 -7.37 -5.08
C GLY A 73 3.76 -8.89 -4.89
N VAL A 74 4.56 -9.60 -5.68
CA VAL A 74 4.71 -11.07 -5.63
C VAL A 74 6.01 -11.53 -4.96
N GLN A 75 6.83 -10.59 -4.48
CA GLN A 75 8.09 -10.91 -3.81
C GLN A 75 7.93 -10.87 -2.30
N LEU A 76 8.38 -11.92 -1.63
CA LEU A 76 8.52 -11.93 -0.17
C LEU A 76 9.89 -11.34 0.20
N VAL A 77 9.88 -10.26 0.98
CA VAL A 77 11.09 -9.61 1.51
C VAL A 77 11.23 -9.98 2.98
N ASN A 78 12.41 -10.48 3.37
CA ASN A 78 12.74 -10.82 4.75
C ASN A 78 13.59 -9.71 5.35
N TYR A 79 13.31 -9.41 6.62
CA TYR A 79 14.08 -8.48 7.44
C TYR A 79 14.59 -9.22 8.67
N GLU A 80 15.91 -9.29 8.83
CA GLU A 80 16.55 -10.07 9.90
C GLU A 80 16.45 -9.40 11.29
N GLY A 81 15.95 -8.17 11.35
CA GLY A 81 15.96 -7.35 12.56
C GLY A 81 17.21 -6.46 12.64
N SER A 82 17.17 -5.50 13.56
CA SER A 82 18.28 -4.58 13.82
C SER A 82 18.25 -4.10 15.27
N SER A 83 19.41 -3.73 15.81
CA SER A 83 19.58 -3.13 17.13
C SER A 83 20.63 -2.01 17.05
N GLY A 84 20.63 -1.10 18.02
CA GLY A 84 21.58 0.00 18.13
C GLY A 84 21.40 1.09 17.08
N ASN A 85 20.17 1.31 16.63
CA ASN A 85 19.87 2.38 15.67
C ASN A 85 19.65 3.68 16.44
N THR A 86 20.69 4.50 16.53
CA THR A 86 20.62 5.78 17.25
C THR A 86 19.81 6.80 16.48
N LEU A 87 18.80 7.36 17.15
CA LEU A 87 17.94 8.41 16.66
C LEU A 87 18.49 9.80 17.00
N ALA A 88 18.04 10.82 16.27
CA ALA A 88 18.33 12.21 16.61
C ALA A 88 17.55 12.64 17.87
N ASP A 89 18.16 13.51 18.67
CA ASP A 89 17.56 14.06 19.89
C ASP A 89 16.65 15.26 19.60
N ASP A 90 15.76 15.56 20.55
CA ASP A 90 14.81 16.69 20.53
C ASP A 90 13.98 16.75 19.23
N LYS A 91 13.48 15.60 18.79
CA LYS A 91 12.60 15.49 17.61
C LYS A 91 11.21 15.08 18.01
N GLU A 92 10.23 15.86 17.54
CA GLU A 92 8.82 15.53 17.73
C GLU A 92 8.41 14.30 16.91
N ASN A 93 8.99 14.12 15.72
CA ASN A 93 8.59 13.09 14.77
C ASN A 93 9.78 12.51 14.00
N ILE A 94 10.13 11.26 14.27
CA ILE A 94 11.08 10.46 13.48
C ILE A 94 10.31 9.30 12.85
N TYR A 95 10.36 9.21 11.52
CA TYR A 95 9.56 8.25 10.75
C TYR A 95 10.40 7.02 10.43
N ILE A 96 9.96 5.87 10.94
CA ILE A 96 10.66 4.59 10.80
C ILE A 96 9.90 3.70 9.82
N TYR A 97 10.60 3.26 8.78
CA TYR A 97 10.03 2.38 7.77
C TYR A 97 11.10 1.46 7.16
N LEU A 98 10.67 0.38 6.50
CA LEU A 98 11.53 -0.40 5.62
C LEU A 98 11.26 -0.01 4.17
N ASP A 99 12.32 0.21 3.40
CA ASP A 99 12.22 0.46 1.96
C ASP A 99 11.83 -0.82 1.19
N SER A 100 11.64 -0.68 -0.13
CA SER A 100 11.33 -1.81 -1.03
C SER A 100 12.37 -2.94 -1.04
N SER A 101 13.60 -2.66 -0.62
CA SER A 101 14.69 -3.64 -0.51
C SER A 101 14.79 -4.27 0.88
N GLY A 102 13.98 -3.81 1.84
CA GLY A 102 14.01 -4.27 3.23
C GLY A 102 15.07 -3.57 4.10
N ASN A 103 15.59 -2.42 3.70
CA ASN A 103 16.51 -1.64 4.54
C ASN A 103 15.74 -0.76 5.51
N LEU A 104 16.24 -0.67 6.75
CA LEU A 104 15.70 0.26 7.75
C LEU A 104 16.07 1.70 7.43
N VAL A 105 15.06 2.56 7.46
CA VAL A 105 15.22 4.00 7.31
C VAL A 105 14.69 4.70 8.56
N THR A 106 15.51 5.56 9.14
CA THR A 106 15.24 6.37 10.34
C THR A 106 15.47 7.84 10.00
N ASN A 107 14.54 8.42 9.23
CA ASN A 107 14.71 9.78 8.71
C ASN A 107 13.77 10.77 9.38
N GLU A 108 14.26 12.01 9.51
CA GLU A 108 13.53 13.17 10.00
C GLU A 108 12.74 13.80 8.84
N TYR A 109 11.56 13.24 8.56
CA TYR A 109 10.61 13.84 7.62
C TYR A 109 9.54 14.64 8.37
N ASN A 110 8.72 15.39 7.62
CA ASN A 110 7.48 15.98 8.15
C ASN A 110 6.29 15.00 8.06
N SER A 111 6.47 13.89 7.33
CA SER A 111 5.50 12.82 7.12
C SER A 111 6.19 11.58 6.54
N PHE A 112 5.55 10.42 6.58
CA PHE A 112 5.99 9.28 5.75
C PHE A 112 6.05 9.71 4.27
N PRO A 113 7.01 9.18 3.47
CA PRO A 113 7.04 9.38 2.03
C PRO A 113 5.74 8.94 1.35
N ASP A 114 5.51 9.43 0.13
CA ASP A 114 4.43 8.90 -0.72
C ASP A 114 4.78 7.48 -1.17
N MET A 115 3.89 6.52 -0.92
CA MET A 115 4.08 5.11 -1.30
C MET A 115 3.98 4.88 -2.81
N ALA A 116 3.34 5.78 -3.55
CA ALA A 116 3.28 5.71 -5.01
C ALA A 116 4.64 6.02 -5.65
N ILE A 117 5.43 6.89 -5.00
CA ILE A 117 6.75 7.31 -5.47
C ILE A 117 7.85 6.42 -4.86
N THR A 118 7.74 6.15 -3.56
CA THR A 118 8.74 5.38 -2.80
C THR A 118 8.03 4.25 -2.05
N PRO A 119 7.92 3.04 -2.62
CA PRO A 119 7.30 1.91 -1.94
C PRO A 119 8.03 1.56 -0.63
N HIS A 120 7.29 1.48 0.47
CA HIS A 120 7.82 1.16 1.81
C HIS A 120 6.74 0.57 2.72
N ILE A 121 7.15 -0.03 3.84
CA ILE A 121 6.27 -0.46 4.93
C ILE A 121 6.55 0.39 6.18
N ARG A 122 5.51 1.01 6.72
CA ARG A 122 5.61 1.86 7.91
C ARG A 122 5.72 0.99 9.17
N LEU A 123 6.69 1.30 10.02
CA LEU A 123 6.92 0.57 11.26
C LEU A 123 6.47 1.38 12.47
N GLY A 124 6.89 2.64 12.56
CA GLY A 124 6.54 3.47 13.71
C GLY A 124 6.91 4.92 13.54
N LEU A 125 6.42 5.70 14.47
CA LEU A 125 6.73 7.11 14.66
C LEU A 125 7.31 7.28 16.07
N VAL A 126 8.48 7.89 16.18
CA VAL A 126 9.18 8.06 17.45
C VAL A 126 9.35 9.53 17.77
N SER A 127 9.08 9.91 19.01
CA SER A 127 9.43 11.22 19.58
C SER A 127 10.60 11.06 20.56
N THR A 128 11.56 11.98 20.50
CA THR A 128 12.76 12.01 21.34
C THR A 128 12.87 13.37 22.02
N SER A 129 13.33 13.38 23.26
CA SER A 129 13.57 14.60 24.03
C SER A 129 14.55 14.34 25.15
N GLY A 130 15.52 15.25 25.33
CA GLY A 130 16.44 15.19 26.48
C GLY A 130 17.31 13.93 26.52
N GLY A 131 17.69 13.39 25.37
CA GLY A 131 18.55 12.23 25.24
C GLY A 131 17.86 10.89 25.45
N ASP A 132 16.53 10.86 25.43
CA ASP A 132 15.74 9.64 25.60
C ASP A 132 14.55 9.60 24.63
N ILE A 133 13.97 8.42 24.45
CA ILE A 133 12.74 8.21 23.68
C ILE A 133 11.54 8.54 24.56
N ASP A 134 10.74 9.52 24.15
CA ASP A 134 9.54 9.93 24.86
C ASP A 134 8.33 9.05 24.48
N SER A 135 8.19 8.71 23.20
CA SER A 135 7.13 7.81 22.76
C SER A 135 7.46 7.06 21.47
N ILE A 136 6.90 5.85 21.35
CA ILE A 136 6.88 5.06 20.12
C ILE A 136 5.43 4.76 19.75
N THR A 137 4.96 5.36 18.66
CA THR A 137 3.64 5.06 18.09
C THR A 137 3.78 3.98 17.02
N ASP A 138 3.09 2.86 17.23
CA ASP A 138 3.08 1.73 16.29
C ASP A 138 2.25 2.07 15.04
N CYS A 139 2.91 2.11 13.88
CA CYS A 139 2.26 2.39 12.59
C CYS A 139 2.07 1.12 11.74
N ARG A 140 2.46 -0.06 12.25
CA ARG A 140 2.39 -1.33 11.50
C ARG A 140 0.96 -1.73 11.17
N VAL A 141 -0.02 -1.27 11.95
CA VAL A 141 -1.46 -1.56 11.73
C VAL A 141 -1.93 -1.10 10.34
N GLY A 142 -1.31 -0.05 9.77
CA GLY A 142 -1.58 0.35 8.39
C GLY A 142 -1.24 -0.72 7.34
N HIS A 143 -0.46 -1.75 7.71
CA HIS A 143 0.06 -2.80 6.82
C HIS A 143 -0.17 -4.24 7.32
N ASN A 144 -0.41 -4.45 8.62
CA ASN A 144 -0.56 -5.78 9.24
C ASN A 144 -1.92 -6.43 8.97
N PHE A 145 -2.96 -5.63 8.76
CA PHE A 145 -4.27 -6.11 8.39
C PHE A 145 -4.67 -5.45 7.07
N VAL A 146 -4.43 -6.17 5.98
CA VAL A 146 -5.22 -5.92 4.77
C VAL A 146 -6.61 -6.42 5.10
N MET A 147 -7.50 -5.51 5.50
CA MET A 147 -8.94 -5.69 5.35
C MET A 147 -9.27 -5.18 3.95
N PRO A 148 -9.26 -6.04 2.91
CA PRO A 148 -10.03 -5.69 1.74
C PRO A 148 -11.47 -5.75 2.24
N TYR A 149 -12.06 -4.58 2.51
CA TYR A 149 -13.50 -4.52 2.53
C TYR A 149 -13.93 -4.93 1.12
N CYS A 150 -14.26 -6.22 1.00
CA CYS A 150 -14.66 -6.96 -0.19
C CYS A 150 -13.55 -7.12 -1.24
N ALA A 151 -12.75 -8.20 -1.15
CA ALA A 151 -11.90 -8.71 -2.24
C ALA A 151 -11.31 -7.67 -3.24
N GLY A 152 -10.29 -6.93 -2.83
CA GLY A 152 -9.30 -6.36 -3.77
C GLY A 152 -9.72 -5.18 -4.65
N GLY A 153 -10.07 -4.03 -4.06
CA GLY A 153 -10.10 -2.76 -4.78
C GLY A 153 -9.67 -1.60 -3.90
N ILE A 154 -8.55 -0.96 -4.23
CA ILE A 154 -8.28 0.41 -3.80
C ILE A 154 -9.49 1.24 -4.23
N LYS A 155 -10.08 2.03 -3.33
CA LYS A 155 -11.15 2.97 -3.67
C LYS A 155 -10.66 3.78 -4.89
N LYS A 156 -11.27 3.57 -6.05
CA LYS A 156 -10.96 4.40 -7.21
C LYS A 156 -11.38 5.82 -6.89
N THR A 157 -10.47 6.77 -7.00
CA THR A 157 -10.81 8.19 -6.93
C THR A 157 -11.82 8.47 -8.03
N ILE A 158 -12.97 9.03 -7.67
CA ILE A 158 -13.98 9.46 -8.64
C ILE A 158 -13.98 10.98 -8.64
N GLU A 159 -13.76 11.57 -9.80
CA GLU A 159 -13.76 13.02 -9.99
C GLU A 159 -14.82 13.42 -11.02
N ALA A 160 -15.58 14.45 -10.68
CA ALA A 160 -16.61 15.02 -11.53
C ALA A 160 -16.11 16.32 -12.16
N HIS A 161 -16.25 16.42 -13.47
CA HIS A 161 -15.77 17.52 -14.30
C HIS A 161 -16.95 18.30 -14.85
N SER A 162 -17.03 19.59 -14.51
CA SER A 162 -18.02 20.53 -15.05
C SER A 162 -17.44 21.44 -16.16
N SER A 163 -16.13 21.31 -16.42
CA SER A 163 -15.36 22.01 -17.46
C SER A 163 -14.29 21.08 -18.00
N ASP A 164 -13.62 21.49 -19.09
CA ASP A 164 -12.47 20.78 -19.66
C ASP A 164 -11.33 20.63 -18.64
N ASP A 165 -10.57 19.54 -18.75
CA ASP A 165 -9.43 19.25 -17.88
C ASP A 165 -8.32 18.47 -18.62
N THR A 166 -7.09 18.55 -18.10
CA THR A 166 -5.92 17.80 -18.59
C THR A 166 -5.44 16.84 -17.50
N LEU A 167 -5.62 15.54 -17.75
CA LEU A 167 -5.26 14.49 -16.81
C LEU A 167 -3.75 14.25 -16.79
N THR A 168 -3.27 13.80 -15.64
CA THR A 168 -1.87 13.47 -15.38
C THR A 168 -1.68 11.98 -15.15
N ALA A 169 -0.49 11.45 -15.43
CA ALA A 169 -0.20 10.03 -15.21
C ALA A 169 -0.32 9.60 -13.73
N ALA A 170 -0.22 10.54 -12.78
CA ALA A 170 -0.39 10.29 -11.36
C ALA A 170 -1.84 9.90 -10.98
N GLU A 171 -2.80 10.23 -11.83
CA GLU A 171 -4.22 9.94 -11.62
C GLU A 171 -4.63 8.56 -12.17
N SER A 172 -3.67 7.77 -12.66
CA SER A 172 -3.92 6.42 -13.16
C SER A 172 -4.75 5.58 -12.19
N GLY A 173 -5.79 4.92 -12.71
CA GLY A 173 -6.73 4.10 -11.97
C GLY A 173 -7.99 4.83 -11.45
N SER A 174 -8.08 6.15 -11.65
CA SER A 174 -9.24 6.96 -11.32
C SER A 174 -10.44 6.74 -12.27
N VAL A 175 -11.58 7.28 -11.86
CA VAL A 175 -12.80 7.41 -12.66
C VAL A 175 -13.14 8.88 -12.83
N HIS A 176 -13.26 9.35 -14.06
CA HIS A 176 -13.67 10.72 -14.38
C HIS A 176 -15.08 10.73 -14.96
N SER A 177 -15.94 11.63 -14.48
CA SER A 177 -17.30 11.80 -15.01
C SER A 177 -17.60 13.25 -15.38
N ASN A 178 -18.59 13.48 -16.24
CA ASN A 178 -19.09 14.82 -16.54
C ASN A 178 -20.26 15.25 -15.63
N LEU A 179 -20.34 14.70 -14.40
CA LEU A 179 -21.45 15.01 -13.49
C LEU A 179 -21.47 16.52 -13.18
N GLY A 180 -22.63 17.14 -13.39
CA GLY A 180 -22.80 18.58 -13.19
C GLY A 180 -22.39 19.45 -14.39
N ALA A 181 -21.90 18.85 -15.49
CA ALA A 181 -21.64 19.58 -16.72
C ALA A 181 -22.93 20.15 -17.33
N THR A 182 -22.86 21.41 -17.74
CA THR A 182 -23.93 22.13 -18.46
C THR A 182 -23.64 22.31 -19.95
N GLY A 183 -22.43 21.94 -20.39
CA GLY A 183 -22.00 21.92 -21.77
C GLY A 183 -20.99 20.80 -22.01
N THR A 184 -20.38 20.78 -23.20
CA THR A 184 -19.33 19.83 -23.56
C THR A 184 -18.16 19.89 -22.58
N VAL A 185 -17.65 18.72 -22.18
CA VAL A 185 -16.45 18.55 -21.36
C VAL A 185 -15.44 17.72 -22.13
N THR A 186 -14.22 18.22 -22.26
CA THR A 186 -13.08 17.55 -22.90
C THR A 186 -12.03 17.22 -21.86
N LEU A 187 -11.77 15.94 -21.69
CA LEU A 187 -10.70 15.42 -20.84
C LEU A 187 -9.53 15.02 -21.73
N THR A 188 -8.40 15.70 -21.55
CA THR A 188 -7.18 15.47 -22.34
C THR A 188 -6.30 14.45 -21.63
N LEU A 189 -5.94 13.38 -22.32
CA LEU A 189 -5.06 12.33 -21.82
C LEU A 189 -3.59 12.80 -21.78
N PRO A 190 -2.75 12.25 -20.89
CA PRO A 190 -1.33 12.60 -20.83
C PRO A 190 -0.59 12.23 -22.13
N ALA A 191 0.22 13.16 -22.67
CA ALA A 191 0.94 12.98 -23.93
C ALA A 191 2.09 11.94 -23.89
N SER A 192 2.54 11.54 -22.71
CA SER A 192 3.63 10.55 -22.51
C SER A 192 3.34 9.69 -21.29
N ALA A 193 2.12 9.13 -21.25
CA ALA A 193 1.72 8.23 -20.19
C ALA A 193 2.61 6.97 -20.18
N PRO A 194 3.15 6.54 -19.02
CA PRO A 194 3.81 5.24 -18.90
C PRO A 194 2.88 4.10 -19.33
N GLU A 195 3.45 3.03 -19.86
CA GLU A 195 2.71 1.81 -20.21
C GLU A 195 1.85 1.34 -19.02
N GLY A 196 0.59 0.97 -19.28
CA GLY A 196 -0.33 0.51 -18.25
C GLY A 196 -1.05 1.62 -17.49
N THR A 197 -0.77 2.90 -17.78
CA THR A 197 -1.59 4.02 -17.28
C THR A 197 -3.03 3.84 -17.75
N ALA A 198 -3.99 3.88 -16.82
CA ALA A 198 -5.37 3.53 -17.10
C ALA A 198 -6.35 4.59 -16.59
N PHE A 199 -7.35 4.95 -17.38
CA PHE A 199 -8.43 5.85 -16.96
C PHE A 199 -9.78 5.25 -17.29
N THR A 200 -10.75 5.43 -16.38
CA THR A 200 -12.15 5.10 -16.63
C THR A 200 -12.96 6.39 -16.75
N PHE A 201 -13.79 6.48 -17.78
CA PHE A 201 -14.68 7.60 -18.04
C PHE A 201 -16.13 7.16 -17.93
N ALA A 202 -16.99 8.02 -17.37
CA ALA A 202 -18.41 7.76 -17.24
C ALA A 202 -19.24 9.01 -17.54
N VAL A 203 -20.22 8.87 -18.44
CA VAL A 203 -21.18 9.93 -18.73
C VAL A 203 -22.26 9.92 -17.63
N GLN A 204 -22.36 11.01 -16.87
CA GLN A 204 -23.33 11.21 -15.78
C GLN A 204 -24.21 12.46 -15.97
N ALA A 205 -23.80 13.40 -16.81
CA ALA A 205 -24.67 14.43 -17.35
C ALA A 205 -24.93 14.17 -18.84
N SER A 206 -26.13 14.51 -19.32
CA SER A 206 -26.52 14.39 -20.74
C SER A 206 -25.86 15.47 -21.62
N GLN A 207 -24.57 15.68 -21.43
CA GLN A 207 -23.70 16.55 -22.21
C GLN A 207 -22.60 15.70 -22.85
N GLU A 208 -22.03 16.21 -23.94
CA GLU A 208 -20.94 15.50 -24.61
C GLU A 208 -19.68 15.46 -23.73
N LEU A 209 -19.22 14.26 -23.39
CA LEU A 209 -17.93 14.00 -22.77
C LEU A 209 -16.96 13.53 -23.87
N ARG A 210 -15.87 14.27 -24.08
CA ARG A 210 -14.83 14.00 -25.08
C ARG A 210 -13.55 13.56 -24.39
N ILE A 211 -12.94 12.50 -24.89
CA ILE A 211 -11.65 11.98 -24.43
C ILE A 211 -10.63 12.24 -25.52
N ALA A 212 -9.76 13.23 -25.32
CA ALA A 212 -8.80 13.67 -26.31
C ALA A 212 -7.42 13.02 -26.05
N PRO A 213 -6.82 12.30 -27.02
CA PRO A 213 -5.51 11.68 -26.84
C PRO A 213 -4.31 12.64 -27.03
N GLY A 214 -4.56 13.93 -27.24
CA GLY A 214 -3.51 14.87 -27.65
C GLY A 214 -2.98 14.53 -29.04
N ALA A 215 -1.69 14.21 -29.15
CA ALA A 215 -1.07 13.78 -30.40
C ALA A 215 -1.07 12.26 -30.61
N ALA A 216 -1.57 11.48 -29.64
CA ALA A 216 -1.61 10.03 -29.70
C ALA A 216 -2.88 9.51 -30.41
N THR A 217 -3.00 8.18 -30.53
CA THR A 217 -4.18 7.51 -31.08
C THR A 217 -4.99 6.85 -29.97
N ILE A 218 -6.33 6.86 -30.05
CA ILE A 218 -7.19 5.95 -29.26
C ILE A 218 -7.64 4.81 -30.17
N ARG A 219 -7.07 3.62 -29.97
CA ARG A 219 -7.42 2.38 -30.67
C ARG A 219 -8.74 1.84 -30.13
N ASP A 220 -9.82 2.16 -30.84
CA ASP A 220 -11.17 1.68 -30.59
C ASP A 220 -11.79 1.14 -31.89
N ASP A 221 -12.90 0.40 -31.79
CA ASP A 221 -13.65 -0.04 -32.97
C ASP A 221 -14.38 1.12 -33.69
N SER A 222 -14.55 2.27 -33.03
CA SER A 222 -15.16 3.48 -33.59
C SER A 222 -14.22 4.30 -34.47
N GLY A 223 -12.94 3.93 -34.54
CA GLY A 223 -11.89 4.64 -35.29
C GLY A 223 -10.55 4.61 -34.54
N GLN A 224 -9.47 4.93 -35.25
CA GLN A 224 -8.11 4.97 -34.69
C GLN A 224 -7.31 6.12 -35.32
N THR A 225 -7.96 7.25 -35.56
CA THR A 225 -7.31 8.38 -36.21
C THR A 225 -6.48 9.16 -35.19
N VAL A 226 -5.23 9.45 -35.54
CA VAL A 226 -4.30 10.21 -34.68
C VAL A 226 -4.91 11.55 -34.28
N GLY A 227 -4.88 11.86 -32.99
CA GLY A 227 -5.34 13.13 -32.43
C GLY A 227 -6.86 13.33 -32.38
N LYS A 228 -7.66 12.38 -32.90
CA LYS A 228 -9.12 12.47 -32.85
C LYS A 228 -9.63 11.98 -31.50
N TYR A 229 -10.57 12.74 -30.92
CA TYR A 229 -11.17 12.38 -29.63
C TYR A 229 -12.24 11.30 -29.77
N LYS A 230 -12.55 10.62 -28.67
CA LYS A 230 -13.75 9.77 -28.53
C LYS A 230 -14.81 10.52 -27.73
N SER A 231 -16.06 10.50 -28.16
CA SER A 231 -17.14 11.16 -27.42
C SER A 231 -18.37 10.31 -27.21
N ALA A 232 -19.07 10.60 -26.11
CA ALA A 232 -20.39 10.07 -25.80
C ALA A 232 -21.19 11.14 -25.03
N ASN A 233 -22.51 11.13 -25.18
CA ASN A 233 -23.42 12.05 -24.49
C ASN A 233 -24.58 11.31 -23.78
N THR A 234 -24.61 9.99 -23.87
CA THR A 234 -25.65 9.16 -23.26
C THR A 234 -25.23 8.78 -21.85
N ILE A 235 -26.04 9.19 -20.85
CA ILE A 235 -25.82 8.85 -19.44
C ILE A 235 -25.69 7.33 -19.26
N GLY A 236 -24.68 6.90 -18.51
CA GLY A 236 -24.33 5.49 -18.32
C GLY A 236 -23.36 4.92 -19.36
N GLY A 237 -23.00 5.70 -20.38
CA GLY A 237 -21.88 5.38 -21.27
C GLY A 237 -20.56 5.40 -20.50
N CYS A 238 -19.75 4.34 -20.65
CA CYS A 238 -18.46 4.22 -19.97
C CYS A 238 -17.38 3.79 -20.95
N LEU A 239 -16.16 4.30 -20.75
CA LEU A 239 -14.99 3.94 -21.55
C LEU A 239 -13.79 3.76 -20.62
N THR A 240 -13.05 2.67 -20.77
CA THR A 240 -11.75 2.50 -20.10
C THR A 240 -10.67 2.38 -21.15
N VAL A 241 -9.66 3.25 -21.04
CA VAL A 241 -8.49 3.28 -21.92
C VAL A 241 -7.23 2.99 -21.12
N VAL A 242 -6.28 2.31 -21.76
CA VAL A 242 -4.97 2.00 -21.18
C VAL A 242 -3.87 2.37 -22.17
N ALA A 243 -2.81 3.02 -21.68
CA ALA A 243 -1.64 3.36 -22.48
C ALA A 243 -0.86 2.09 -22.89
N ASP A 244 -0.56 1.95 -24.18
CA ASP A 244 0.23 0.86 -24.74
C ASP A 244 1.73 1.18 -24.81
N PHE A 245 2.52 0.24 -25.34
CA PHE A 245 3.98 0.37 -25.48
C PHE A 245 4.42 1.49 -26.46
N ASN A 246 3.51 2.02 -27.28
CA ASN A 246 3.78 3.05 -28.29
C ASN A 246 3.32 4.44 -27.84
N SER A 247 2.92 4.60 -26.57
CA SER A 247 2.25 5.81 -26.08
C SER A 247 0.93 6.12 -26.80
N ASP A 248 0.33 5.12 -27.45
CA ASP A 248 -1.06 5.15 -27.89
C ASP A 248 -1.97 4.63 -26.77
N TRP A 249 -3.27 4.77 -26.94
CA TRP A 249 -4.28 4.30 -26.01
C TRP A 249 -5.08 3.16 -26.63
N VAL A 250 -5.38 2.14 -25.84
CA VAL A 250 -6.25 1.02 -26.25
C VAL A 250 -7.50 1.02 -25.39
N THR A 251 -8.67 0.89 -26.01
CA THR A 251 -9.92 0.66 -25.30
C THR A 251 -10.00 -0.79 -24.82
N ILE A 252 -10.09 -1.00 -23.50
CA ILE A 252 -10.16 -2.34 -22.89
C ILE A 252 -11.55 -2.68 -22.34
N ALA A 253 -12.39 -1.67 -22.11
CA ALA A 253 -13.78 -1.84 -21.72
C ALA A 253 -14.60 -0.66 -22.23
N LYS A 254 -15.76 -0.96 -22.80
CA LYS A 254 -16.67 0.04 -23.35
C LYS A 254 -18.11 -0.36 -23.08
N ASN A 255 -18.92 0.59 -22.63
CA ASN A 255 -20.35 0.47 -22.48
C ASN A 255 -21.03 1.68 -23.12
N GLY A 256 -22.12 1.43 -23.84
CA GLY A 256 -22.80 2.45 -24.64
C GLY A 256 -22.05 2.80 -25.94
N THR A 257 -22.60 3.77 -26.67
CA THR A 257 -22.05 4.22 -27.96
C THR A 257 -21.05 5.33 -27.75
N TRP A 258 -19.81 5.09 -28.17
CA TRP A 258 -18.75 6.10 -28.27
C TRP A 258 -18.39 6.27 -29.73
N THR A 259 -18.26 7.52 -30.18
CA THR A 259 -17.94 7.88 -31.56
C THR A 259 -16.60 8.60 -31.64
N GLU A 260 -15.89 8.43 -32.76
CA GLU A 260 -14.74 9.27 -33.09
C GLU A 260 -15.22 10.64 -33.62
N GLU A 261 -14.42 11.67 -33.37
CA GLU A 261 -14.56 12.97 -34.04
C GLU A 261 -14.55 12.80 -35.58
N ALA A 262 -15.49 13.48 -36.24
CA ALA A 262 -15.65 13.45 -37.70
C ALA A 262 -14.47 14.10 -38.48
#